data_AF-A0A7I7XEB3-F1
#
_entry.id   AF-A0A7I7XEB3-F1
#
_cell.length_a   1.000
_cell.length_b   1.000
_cell.length_c   1.000
_cell.angle_alpha   90.00
_cell.angle_beta   90.00
_cell.angle_gamma   90.00
#
_symmetry.space_group_name_H-M   'P 1'
#
loop_
_entity.id
_entity.type
_entity.pdbx_description
1 polymer ?
#
loop_
_entity_poly.entity_id
_entity_poly.type
_entity_poly.pdbx_seq_one_letter_code
_entity_poly.pdbx_strand_id
1 'polypeptide(L)'
;MTQASAKPVPRRGAKDPPRVPIKYIRLAANLSIDAVIARIHQQTGRTYSRGSISAIENGHRGASSEVLRALELAYRLPLGSITTDYVPRAPRARRNGRVDEAARTVFADAAT
;
A
#
# COMPACT_ATOMS: atom_id res chain seq x y z
N MET A 1 16.52 -44.77 -30.52
CA MET A 1 15.67 -43.76 -31.19
C MET A 1 15.61 -42.53 -30.29
N THR A 2 16.43 -41.52 -30.58
CA THR A 2 16.48 -40.26 -29.83
C THR A 2 15.44 -39.32 -30.42
N GLN A 3 14.35 -39.04 -29.72
CA GLN A 3 13.37 -38.05 -30.20
C GLN A 3 14.02 -36.66 -30.19
N ALA A 4 13.97 -35.99 -31.34
CA ALA A 4 14.34 -34.60 -31.45
C ALA A 4 13.35 -33.74 -30.66
N SER A 5 13.84 -33.03 -29.63
CA SER A 5 13.05 -32.05 -28.90
C SER A 5 12.64 -30.94 -29.85
N ALA A 6 11.33 -30.69 -29.95
CA ALA A 6 10.78 -29.61 -30.77
C ALA A 6 11.35 -28.24 -30.36
N LYS A 7 11.60 -27.38 -31.35
CA LYS A 7 12.07 -26.00 -31.14
C LYS A 7 11.04 -25.22 -30.30
N PRO A 8 11.42 -24.57 -29.18
CA PRO A 8 10.47 -23.82 -28.36
C PRO A 8 9.80 -22.70 -29.17
N VAL A 9 8.47 -22.63 -29.13
CA VAL A 9 7.71 -21.52 -29.70
C VAL A 9 7.90 -20.29 -28.79
N PRO A 10 8.30 -19.12 -29.34
CA PRO A 10 8.48 -17.92 -28.52
C PRO A 10 7.14 -17.50 -27.91
N ARG A 11 7.08 -17.43 -26.58
CA ARG A 11 5.93 -16.87 -25.87
C ARG A 11 5.85 -15.38 -26.18
N ARG A 12 4.67 -14.90 -26.59
CA ARG A 12 4.43 -13.44 -26.64
C ARG A 12 4.66 -12.87 -25.24
N GLY A 13 5.35 -11.73 -25.16
CA GLY A 13 5.51 -11.00 -23.91
C GLY A 13 4.16 -10.76 -23.25
N ALA A 14 4.11 -10.83 -21.92
CA ALA A 14 2.89 -10.58 -21.17
C ALA A 14 2.39 -9.15 -21.46
N LYS A 15 1.08 -9.01 -21.66
CA LYS A 15 0.42 -7.71 -21.77
C LYS A 15 -0.11 -7.30 -20.40
N ASP A 16 -0.16 -6.00 -20.13
CA ASP A 16 -0.84 -5.50 -18.95
C ASP A 16 -2.32 -5.90 -18.99
N PRO A 17 -2.86 -6.47 -17.90
CA PRO A 17 -4.28 -6.78 -17.83
C PRO A 17 -5.11 -5.48 -17.76
N PRO A 18 -6.35 -5.49 -18.29
CA PRO A 18 -7.28 -4.39 -18.09
C PRO A 18 -7.48 -4.09 -16.60
N ARG A 19 -7.52 -2.81 -16.24
CA ARG A 19 -7.66 -2.35 -14.85
C ARG A 19 -9.04 -1.74 -14.63
N VAL A 20 -9.59 -1.94 -13.44
CA VAL A 20 -10.81 -1.28 -12.96
C VAL A 20 -10.55 -0.69 -11.57
N PRO A 21 -11.27 0.37 -11.16
CA PRO A 21 -11.27 0.82 -9.78
C PRO A 21 -11.61 -0.32 -8.82
N ILE A 22 -10.88 -0.42 -7.70
CA ILE A 22 -11.04 -1.54 -6.76
C ILE A 22 -12.45 -1.60 -6.13
N LYS A 23 -13.23 -0.51 -6.19
CA LYS A 23 -14.67 -0.51 -5.84
C LYS A 23 -15.45 -1.65 -6.49
N TYR A 24 -15.08 -2.07 -7.70
CA TYR A 24 -15.80 -3.13 -8.40
C TYR A 24 -15.60 -4.50 -7.78
N ILE A 25 -14.48 -4.74 -7.08
CA ILE A 25 -14.29 -5.94 -6.25
C ILE A 25 -15.29 -5.94 -5.10
N ARG A 26 -15.46 -4.79 -4.42
CA ARG A 26 -16.43 -4.64 -3.33
C ARG A 26 -17.86 -4.90 -3.82
N LEU A 27 -18.22 -4.33 -4.96
CA LEU A 27 -19.55 -4.51 -5.57
C LEU A 27 -19.77 -5.97 -6.02
N ALA A 28 -18.78 -6.60 -6.66
CA ALA A 28 -18.85 -8.01 -7.06
C ALA A 28 -18.96 -8.96 -5.86
N ALA A 29 -18.35 -8.60 -4.72
CA ALA A 29 -18.47 -9.31 -3.46
C ALA A 29 -19.76 -8.99 -2.67
N ASN A 30 -20.63 -8.12 -3.23
CA ASN A 30 -21.86 -7.62 -2.60
C ASN A 30 -21.66 -7.02 -1.20
N LEU A 31 -20.60 -6.22 -1.03
CA LEU A 31 -20.24 -5.61 0.24
C LEU A 31 -20.56 -4.11 0.27
N SER A 32 -21.08 -3.65 1.40
CA SER A 32 -21.09 -2.21 1.73
C SER A 32 -19.70 -1.76 2.16
N ILE A 33 -19.43 -0.46 2.12
CA ILE A 33 -18.17 0.10 2.66
C ILE A 33 -18.06 -0.21 4.16
N ASP A 34 -19.17 -0.17 4.90
CA ASP A 34 -19.16 -0.44 6.34
C ASP A 34 -18.82 -1.92 6.64
N ALA A 35 -19.26 -2.85 5.78
CA ALA A 35 -18.86 -4.25 5.87
C ALA A 35 -17.36 -4.44 5.62
N VAL A 36 -16.77 -3.70 4.66
CA VAL A 36 -15.32 -3.70 4.44
C VAL A 36 -14.58 -3.17 5.65
N ILE A 37 -15.01 -2.03 6.21
CA ILE A 37 -14.42 -1.45 7.42
C ILE A 37 -14.49 -2.44 8.59
N ALA A 38 -15.64 -3.09 8.80
CA ALA A 38 -15.81 -4.09 9.84
C ALA A 38 -14.85 -5.28 9.67
N ARG A 39 -14.68 -5.77 8.45
CA ARG A 39 -13.72 -6.85 8.15
C ARG A 39 -12.28 -6.43 8.40
N ILE A 40 -11.89 -5.25 7.95
CA ILE A 40 -10.56 -4.70 8.20
C ILE A 40 -10.31 -4.61 9.72
N HIS A 41 -11.26 -4.09 10.47
CA HIS A 41 -11.15 -3.99 11.93
C HIS A 41 -11.00 -5.37 12.58
N GLN A 42 -11.81 -6.35 12.19
CA GLN A 42 -11.71 -7.72 12.70
C GLN A 42 -10.34 -8.37 12.43
N GLN A 43 -9.71 -8.06 11.29
CA GLN A 43 -8.45 -8.69 10.88
C GLN A 43 -7.20 -7.95 11.36
N THR A 44 -7.29 -6.66 11.60
CA THR A 44 -6.12 -5.78 11.84
C THR A 44 -6.21 -4.94 13.11
N GLY A 45 -7.39 -4.88 13.76
CA GLY A 45 -7.68 -3.97 14.86
C GLY A 45 -7.79 -2.50 14.46
N ARG A 46 -7.70 -2.17 13.17
CA ARG A 46 -7.75 -0.79 12.67
C ARG A 46 -9.08 -0.44 12.06
N THR A 47 -9.53 0.78 12.30
CA THR A 47 -10.75 1.34 11.72
C THR A 47 -10.42 2.47 10.78
N TYR A 48 -10.97 2.42 9.57
CA TYR A 48 -10.85 3.46 8.57
C TYR A 48 -12.19 4.19 8.42
N SER A 49 -12.14 5.47 8.03
CA SER A 49 -13.38 6.21 7.75
C SER A 49 -13.99 5.78 6.41
N ARG A 50 -15.32 5.86 6.31
CA ARG A 50 -16.08 5.58 5.08
C ARG A 50 -15.57 6.37 3.88
N GLY A 51 -15.28 7.66 4.10
CA GLY A 51 -14.71 8.54 3.08
C GLY A 51 -13.31 8.12 2.63
N SER A 52 -12.45 7.64 3.54
CA SER A 52 -11.12 7.15 3.18
C SER A 52 -11.17 5.91 2.28
N ILE A 53 -12.01 4.93 2.64
CA ILE A 53 -12.20 3.73 1.83
C ILE A 53 -12.78 4.10 0.45
N SER A 54 -13.82 4.93 0.41
CA SER A 54 -14.42 5.40 -0.84
C SER A 54 -13.42 6.13 -1.75
N ALA A 55 -12.61 7.02 -1.17
CA ALA A 55 -11.61 7.78 -1.92
C ALA A 55 -10.52 6.89 -2.52
N ILE A 56 -10.07 5.87 -1.78
CA ILE A 56 -9.11 4.87 -2.30
C ILE A 56 -9.77 4.03 -3.39
N GLU A 57 -11.00 3.55 -3.13
CA GLU A 57 -11.75 2.69 -4.04
C GLU A 57 -11.98 3.29 -5.44
N ASN A 58 -12.17 4.61 -5.50
CA ASN A 58 -12.41 5.36 -6.73
C ASN A 58 -11.14 6.02 -7.28
N GLY A 59 -9.98 5.86 -6.64
CA GLY A 59 -8.72 6.45 -7.09
C GLY A 59 -8.54 7.94 -6.79
N HIS A 60 -9.37 8.54 -5.94
CA HIS A 60 -9.19 9.92 -5.47
C HIS A 60 -8.06 10.06 -4.46
N ARG A 61 -7.63 8.95 -3.85
CA ARG A 61 -6.52 8.91 -2.89
C ARG A 61 -5.68 7.66 -3.12
N GLY A 62 -4.35 7.81 -3.01
CA GLY A 62 -3.46 6.67 -2.86
C GLY A 62 -3.62 5.96 -1.52
N ALA A 63 -3.11 4.73 -1.43
CA ALA A 63 -3.10 3.92 -0.22
C ALA A 63 -1.66 3.55 0.15
N SER A 64 -1.35 3.52 1.45
CA SER A 64 -0.09 2.94 1.91
C SER A 64 -0.10 1.42 1.76
N SER A 65 1.07 0.79 1.78
CA SER A 65 1.21 -0.68 1.75
C SER A 65 0.37 -1.38 2.83
N GLU A 66 0.28 -0.79 4.01
CA GLU A 66 -0.55 -1.30 5.11
C GLU A 66 -2.05 -1.25 4.78
N VAL A 67 -2.53 -0.17 4.16
CA VAL A 67 -3.93 -0.06 3.75
C VAL A 67 -4.23 -1.03 2.61
N LEU A 68 -3.31 -1.19 1.66
CA LEU A 68 -3.44 -2.18 0.59
C LEU A 68 -3.57 -3.60 1.18
N ARG A 69 -2.71 -3.96 2.13
CA ARG A 69 -2.78 -5.25 2.84
C ARG A 69 -4.11 -5.45 3.56
N ALA A 70 -4.62 -4.40 4.22
CA ALA A 70 -5.92 -4.46 4.88
C ALA A 70 -7.07 -4.71 3.88
N LEU A 71 -7.03 -4.06 2.71
CA LEU A 71 -8.01 -4.26 1.65
C LEU A 71 -7.92 -5.67 1.04
N GLU A 72 -6.71 -6.20 0.83
CA GLU A 72 -6.51 -7.59 0.37
C GLU A 72 -7.18 -8.59 1.32
N LEU A 73 -6.94 -8.44 2.63
CA LEU A 73 -7.55 -9.29 3.64
C LEU A 73 -9.08 -9.17 3.66
N ALA A 74 -9.62 -7.94 3.55
CA ALA A 74 -11.06 -7.70 3.60
C ALA A 74 -11.82 -8.23 2.36
N TYR A 75 -11.17 -8.16 1.20
CA TYR A 75 -11.67 -8.70 -0.07
C TYR A 75 -11.31 -10.15 -0.31
N ARG A 76 -10.57 -10.79 0.60
CA ARG A 76 -10.09 -12.17 0.48
C ARG A 76 -9.23 -12.38 -0.78
N LEU A 77 -8.43 -11.39 -1.12
CA LEU A 77 -7.44 -11.47 -2.18
C LEU A 77 -6.11 -12.02 -1.64
N PRO A 78 -5.27 -12.63 -2.49
CA PRO A 78 -3.90 -12.93 -2.11
C PRO A 78 -3.16 -11.66 -1.68
N LEU A 79 -2.31 -11.77 -0.66
CA LEU A 79 -1.49 -10.65 -0.23
C LEU A 79 -0.50 -10.25 -1.33
N GLY A 80 -0.35 -8.95 -1.58
CA GLY A 80 0.47 -8.38 -2.65
C GLY A 80 -0.16 -8.45 -4.05
N SER A 81 -1.44 -8.81 -4.17
CA SER A 81 -2.14 -8.85 -5.45
C SER A 81 -2.66 -7.48 -5.91
N ILE A 82 -2.89 -6.54 -4.99
CA ILE A 82 -3.28 -5.18 -5.37
C ILE A 82 -2.03 -4.42 -5.83
N THR A 83 -1.94 -4.19 -7.14
CA THR A 83 -0.91 -3.31 -7.72
C THR A 83 -1.42 -1.88 -7.84
N THR A 84 -0.59 -0.91 -7.52
CA THR A 84 -0.83 0.52 -7.75
C THR A 84 0.44 1.19 -8.23
N ASP A 85 0.30 2.19 -9.09
CA ASP A 85 1.37 3.10 -9.52
C ASP A 85 1.55 4.30 -8.57
N TYR A 86 0.71 4.40 -7.54
CA TYR A 86 0.82 5.43 -6.52
C TYR A 86 2.13 5.32 -5.74
N VAL A 87 2.92 6.39 -5.81
CA VAL A 87 4.13 6.56 -4.99
C VAL A 87 3.83 7.54 -3.86
N PRO A 88 3.87 7.10 -2.58
CA PRO A 88 3.70 8.01 -1.45
C PRO A 88 4.71 9.15 -1.48
N ARG A 89 4.25 10.38 -1.22
CA ARG A 89 5.15 11.53 -1.11
C ARG A 89 6.06 11.34 0.12
N ALA A 90 7.36 11.53 -0.07
CA ALA A 90 8.32 11.46 1.02
C ALA A 90 7.87 12.37 2.20
N PRO A 91 7.94 11.89 3.46
CA PRO A 91 7.65 12.72 4.61
C PRO A 91 8.53 13.97 4.53
N ARG A 92 7.96 15.16 4.69
CA ARG A 92 8.78 16.36 4.89
C ARG A 92 9.60 16.09 6.15
N ALA A 93 10.93 16.07 6.02
CA ALA A 93 11.82 16.01 7.18
C ALA A 93 11.31 17.05 8.18
N ARG A 94 11.04 16.62 9.42
CA ARG A 94 10.69 17.58 10.46
C ARG A 94 11.88 18.53 10.55
N ARG A 95 11.67 19.79 10.15
CA ARG A 95 12.62 20.85 10.44
C ARG A 95 12.58 20.98 11.96
N ASN A 96 13.49 20.30 12.67
CA ASN A 96 13.68 20.49 14.10
C ASN A 96 14.17 21.93 14.29
N GLY A 97 13.22 22.86 14.35
CA GLY A 97 13.46 24.24 14.70
C GLY A 97 13.50 24.35 16.22
N ARG A 98 14.64 24.01 16.82
CA ARG A 98 15.12 24.53 18.11
C ARG A 98 16.57 24.12 18.31
N VAL A 99 17.43 25.06 17.93
CA VAL A 99 18.84 25.28 18.26
C VAL A 99 19.45 24.42 19.38
N ASP A 100 20.43 23.58 19.00
CA ASP A 100 21.43 22.97 19.90
C ASP A 100 22.47 24.02 20.34
N GLU A 101 22.06 25.05 21.07
CA GLU A 101 22.98 25.99 21.72
C GLU A 101 23.48 25.45 23.06
N ALA A 102 22.67 24.61 23.74
CA ALA A 102 23.03 23.98 25.01
C ALA A 102 24.07 22.85 24.91
N ALA A 103 24.32 22.30 23.70
CA ALA A 103 25.28 21.21 23.51
C ALA A 103 26.74 21.67 23.40
N ARG A 104 27.00 22.99 23.27
CA ARG A 104 28.36 23.55 23.14
C ARG A 104 29.03 23.90 24.47
N THR A 105 28.27 24.02 25.56
CA THR A 105 28.82 24.46 26.86
C THR A 105 29.39 23.30 27.69
N VAL A 106 29.12 22.05 27.34
CA VAL A 106 29.47 20.89 28.20
C VAL A 106 30.90 20.36 27.96
N PHE A 107 31.60 20.79 26.90
CA PHE A 107 32.94 20.30 26.56
C PHE A 107 34.08 21.33 26.66
N ALA A 108 33.82 22.53 27.21
CA ALA A 108 34.84 23.57 27.32
C ALA A 108 35.52 23.69 28.70
N ASP A 109 35.03 22.99 29.74
CA ASP A 109 35.53 23.11 31.13
C ASP A 109 36.47 21.96 31.57
N ALA A 110 36.96 21.15 30.63
CA ALA A 110 37.86 20.02 30.92
C ALA A 110 39.29 20.20 30.37
N ALA A 111 39.78 21.46 30.34
CA ALA A 111 41.18 21.76 30.04
C ALA A 111 41.71 22.82 31.00
N THR A 112 42.16 22.38 32.17
CA THR A 112 43.13 23.07 33.03
C THR A 112 44.25 22.07 33.32
#